data_AF-A0A3D5GNV1-F1
#
_entry.id   AF-A0A3D5GNV1-F1
#
_cell.length_a   1.000
_cell.length_b   1.000
_cell.length_c   1.000
_cell.angle_alpha   90.00
_cell.angle_beta   90.00
_cell.angle_gamma   90.00
#
_symmetry.space_group_name_H-M   'P 1'
#
loop_
_entity.id
_entity.type
_entity.pdbx_description
1 polymer ?
#
loop_
_entity_poly.entity_id
_entity_poly.type
_entity_poly.pdbx_seq_one_letter_code
_entity_poly.pdbx_strand_id
1 'polypeptide(L)' 'MRGLEHLWAGWRQSYVEGLTETDSTGPVSGKGGLSLFESIEQANIPDDESFIVHRGASCFVLMNAYPY' A
#
# COMPACT_ATOMS: atom_id res chain seq x y z
N MET A 1 -17.10 27.99 3.04
CA MET A 1 -15.65 27.90 3.34
C MET A 1 -15.08 26.82 2.43
N ARG A 2 -14.15 27.16 1.54
CA ARG A 2 -13.38 26.20 0.73
C ARG A 2 -11.92 26.35 1.13
N GLY A 3 -11.60 25.84 2.32
CA GLY A 3 -10.21 25.60 2.71
C GLY A 3 -9.84 24.25 2.13
N LEU A 4 -8.77 24.22 1.35
CA LEU A 4 -8.20 22.97 0.89
C LEU A 4 -7.71 22.30 2.19
N GLU A 5 -8.42 21.25 2.62
CA GLU A 5 -8.06 20.39 3.75
C GLU A 5 -6.76 19.68 3.34
N HIS A 6 -5.65 20.40 3.33
CA HIS A 6 -4.34 19.82 3.05
C HIS A 6 -4.02 18.97 4.29
N LEU A 7 -4.47 17.73 4.27
CA LEU A 7 -3.84 16.67 5.02
C LEU A 7 -2.41 16.57 4.48
N TRP A 8 -1.53 17.40 5.04
CA TRP A 8 -0.10 17.39 4.79
C TRP A 8 0.46 16.14 5.46
N ALA A 9 0.19 15.01 4.83
CA ALA A 9 0.88 13.77 5.09
C ALA A 9 2.38 14.00 4.83
N GLY A 10 3.18 14.17 5.90
CA GLY A 10 4.63 14.34 5.79
C GLY A 10 5.31 13.21 5.01
N TRP A 11 4.67 12.04 4.94
CA TRP A 11 5.12 10.90 4.13
C TRP A 11 5.07 11.16 2.62
N ARG A 12 4.25 12.11 2.14
CA ARG A 12 4.02 12.34 0.71
C ARG A 12 5.28 12.80 -0.02
N GLN A 13 6.15 13.57 0.64
CA GLN A 13 7.41 14.00 0.04
C GLN A 13 8.34 12.81 -0.19
N SER A 14 8.55 11.97 0.83
CA SER A 14 9.39 10.77 0.74
C SER A 14 8.83 9.71 -0.23
N TYR A 15 7.51 9.59 -0.34
CA TYR A 15 6.86 8.69 -1.31
C TYR A 15 7.10 9.15 -2.76
N VAL A 16 6.93 10.45 -3.03
CA VAL A 16 7.15 11.01 -4.38
C VAL A 16 8.62 10.95 -4.78
N GLU A 17 9.54 11.21 -3.84
CA GLU A 17 10.99 11.10 -4.08
C GLU A 17 11.44 9.64 -4.33
N GLY A 18 10.75 8.66 -3.74
CA GLY A 18 11.05 7.24 -3.90
C GLY A 18 10.51 6.60 -5.18
N LEU A 19 9.56 7.25 -5.88
CA LEU A 19 9.06 6.79 -7.18
C LEU A 19 10.12 7.08 -8.26
N THR A 20 10.73 6.02 -8.80
CA THR A 20 11.59 6.15 -9.98
C THR A 20 10.73 6.21 -11.25
N GLU A 21 11.25 6.74 -12.37
CA GLU A 21 10.52 6.76 -13.66
C GLU A 21 10.04 5.36 -14.10
N THR A 22 10.63 4.29 -13.57
CA THR A 22 10.26 2.90 -13.85
C THR A 22 8.97 2.47 -13.12
N ASP A 23 8.63 3.11 -12.00
CA ASP A 23 7.45 2.79 -11.17
C ASP A 23 6.16 3.43 -11.69
N SER A 24 6.25 4.31 -12.69
CA SER A 24 5.18 5.29 -12.98
C SER A 24 4.16 4.88 -14.05
N THR A 25 4.29 3.72 -14.72
CA THR A 25 3.42 3.43 -15.89
C THR A 25 2.99 1.96 -16.08
N GLY A 26 3.45 1.01 -15.26
CA GLY A 26 3.08 -0.41 -15.37
C GLY A 26 2.14 -0.87 -14.27
N PRO A 27 1.33 -1.93 -14.49
CA PRO A 27 0.66 -2.60 -13.38
C PRO A 27 1.72 -3.05 -12.38
N VAL A 28 1.53 -2.70 -11.10
CA VAL A 28 2.36 -3.19 -9.98
C VAL A 28 2.03 -4.68 -9.80
N SER A 29 2.62 -5.50 -10.65
CA SER A 29 2.57 -6.95 -10.51
C SER A 29 3.70 -7.36 -9.59
N GLY A 30 3.35 -7.93 -8.44
CA GLY A 30 4.29 -8.68 -7.61
C GLY A 30 4.92 -9.83 -8.40
N LYS A 31 5.92 -10.48 -7.80
CA LYS A 31 6.56 -11.66 -8.39
C LYS A 31 5.49 -12.70 -8.77
N GLY A 32 5.56 -13.22 -10.00
CA GLY A 32 4.62 -14.23 -10.48
C GLY A 32 3.29 -13.69 -11.01
N GLY A 33 3.12 -12.36 -11.17
CA GLY A 33 1.91 -11.78 -11.76
C GLY A 33 0.78 -11.53 -10.77
N LEU A 34 1.05 -11.68 -9.47
CA LEU A 34 0.12 -11.35 -8.40
C LEU A 34 -0.09 -9.84 -8.32
N SER A 35 -1.29 -9.40 -7.94
CA SER A 35 -1.51 -8.02 -7.49
C SER A 35 -0.73 -7.74 -6.21
N LEU A 36 -0.58 -6.45 -5.87
CA LEU A 36 -0.02 -6.03 -4.59
C LEU A 36 -0.74 -6.70 -3.40
N PHE A 37 -2.08 -6.74 -3.41
CA PHE A 37 -2.86 -7.29 -2.30
C PHE A 37 -2.71 -8.80 -2.19
N GLU A 38 -2.66 -9.54 -3.30
CA GLU A 38 -2.38 -10.97 -3.29
C GLU A 38 -0.95 -11.25 -2.80
N SER A 39 0.01 -10.41 -3.19
CA SER A 39 1.40 -10.53 -2.74
C SER A 39 1.54 -10.34 -1.23
N ILE A 40 0.80 -9.39 -0.65
CA ILE A 40 0.76 -9.16 0.80
C ILE A 40 0.05 -10.32 1.51
N GLU A 41 -1.09 -10.78 0.99
CA GLU A 41 -1.89 -11.85 1.61
C GLU A 41 -1.12 -13.18 1.68
N GLN A 42 -0.38 -13.51 0.61
CA GLN A 42 0.38 -14.76 0.45
C GLN A 42 1.83 -14.65 0.96
N ALA A 43 2.24 -13.49 1.49
CA ALA A 43 3.58 -13.33 2.03
C ALA A 43 3.75 -14.23 3.27
N ASN A 44 4.86 -14.97 3.31
CA ASN A 44 5.21 -15.78 4.47
C ASN A 44 5.89 -14.94 5.56
N ILE A 45 5.20 -13.88 6.00
CA ILE A 45 5.62 -12.99 7.09
C ILE A 45 4.48 -12.79 8.09
N PRO A 46 4.78 -12.44 9.35
CA PRO A 46 3.77 -12.12 10.36
C PRO A 46 2.79 -10.99 9.96
N ASP A 47 1.58 -11.01 10.53
CA ASP A 47 0.51 -10.03 10.23
C ASP A 47 0.88 -8.60 10.68
N ASP A 48 1.68 -8.46 11.74
CA ASP A 48 2.22 -7.17 12.20
C ASP A 48 3.31 -6.59 11.29
N GLU A 49 3.95 -7.43 10.47
CA GLU A 49 4.88 -6.99 9.41
C GLU A 49 4.16 -6.74 8.08
N SER A 50 3.12 -7.52 7.75
CA SER A 50 2.32 -7.37 6.52
C SER A 50 1.21 -6.32 6.62
N PHE A 51 1.01 -5.73 7.80
CA PHE A 51 -0.05 -4.76 8.12
C PHE A 51 -1.48 -5.33 8.08
N ILE A 52 -1.64 -6.66 8.02
CA ILE A 52 -2.96 -7.30 8.03
C ILE A 52 -3.53 -7.25 9.45
N VAL A 53 -4.74 -6.72 9.57
CA VAL A 53 -5.45 -6.56 10.85
C VAL A 53 -6.40 -7.73 11.12
N HIS A 54 -6.98 -8.30 10.05
CA HIS A 54 -7.92 -9.41 10.16
C HIS A 54 -7.96 -10.23 8.87
N ARG A 55 -8.02 -11.56 8.99
CA ARG A 55 -8.19 -12.51 7.88
C ARG A 55 -9.56 -13.19 7.97
N GLY A 56 -10.34 -13.07 6.90
CA GLY A 56 -11.62 -13.76 6.72
C GLY A 56 -11.55 -14.79 5.58
N ALA A 57 -12.65 -15.51 5.37
CA ALA A 57 -12.70 -16.59 4.37
C ALA A 57 -12.59 -16.09 2.91
N SER A 58 -13.04 -14.86 2.63
CA SER A 58 -13.08 -14.28 1.28
C SER A 58 -12.52 -12.87 1.18
N CYS A 59 -12.06 -12.30 2.30
CA CYS A 59 -11.50 -10.95 2.35
C CYS A 59 -10.63 -10.79 3.61
N PHE A 60 -9.81 -9.74 3.61
CA PHE A 60 -8.99 -9.36 4.76
C PHE A 60 -9.00 -7.85 4.92
N VAL A 61 -8.62 -7.39 6.12
CA VAL A 61 -8.49 -5.97 6.46
C VAL A 61 -7.01 -5.66 6.58
N LEU A 62 -6.56 -4.62 5.88
CA LEU A 62 -5.17 -4.19 5.79
C LEU A 62 -5.06 -2.73 6.24
N MET A 63 -4.05 -2.41 7.06
CA MET A 63 -3.74 -1.02 7.38
C MET A 63 -3.05 -0.35 6.18
N ASN A 64 -3.53 0.84 5.82
CA ASN A 64 -2.86 1.63 4.80
C ASN A 64 -1.50 2.11 5.33
N ALA A 65 -0.41 1.74 4.66
CA ALA A 65 0.94 2.19 4.98
C ALA A 65 1.10 3.72 4.86
N TYR A 66 0.25 4.37 4.07
CA TYR A 66 0.23 5.81 3.83
C TYR A 66 -1.18 6.37 4.11
N PRO A 67 -1.58 6.48 5.39
CA PRO A 67 -2.91 6.92 5.78
C PRO A 67 -3.16 8.40 5.43
N TYR A 68 -4.44 8.76 5.39
CA TYR A 68 -4.91 10.14 5.19
C TYR A 68 -4.54 11.04 6.37
#